data_AF-A0A7C1DVP6-F1
#
_entry.id   AF-A0A7C1DVP6-F1
#
_cell.length_a   1.000
_cell.length_b   1.000
_cell.length_c   1.000
_cell.angle_alpha   90.00
_cell.angle_beta   90.00
_cell.angle_gamma   90.00
#
_symmetry.space_group_name_H-M   'P 1'
#
loop_
_entity.id
_entity.type
_entity.pdbx_description
1 polymer ?
#
loop_
_entity_poly.entity_id
_entity_poly.type
_entity_poly.pdbx_seq_one_letter_code
_entity_poly.pdbx_strand_id
1 'polypeptide(L)'
;DEILAMQRDLARKEGIGVEPASAASVAGVKKLAESGIIGRDERIVCVVTGHLLKDPETVVKQCEPPIEIDATQESLLSVLYS
;
A
#
# COMPACT_ATOMS: atom_id res chain seq x y z
N ASP A 1 7.87 -7.64 6.86
CA ASP A 1 7.97 -6.16 6.86
C ASP A 1 8.02 -5.55 5.46
N GLU A 2 9.01 -5.89 4.61
CA GLU A 2 9.17 -5.29 3.26
C GLU A 2 7.95 -5.48 2.35
N ILE A 3 7.35 -6.67 2.32
CA ILE A 3 6.19 -6.98 1.46
C ILE A 3 4.97 -6.14 1.84
N LEU A 4 4.67 -6.03 3.14
CA LEU A 4 3.54 -5.25 3.64
C LEU A 4 3.76 -3.74 3.45
N ALA A 5 5.01 -3.28 3.60
CA ALA A 5 5.36 -1.91 3.26
C ALA A 5 5.15 -1.62 1.77
N MET A 6 5.57 -2.52 0.89
CA MET A 6 5.36 -2.39 -0.55
C MET A 6 3.88 -2.44 -0.93
N GLN A 7 3.10 -3.32 -0.31
CA GLN A 7 1.65 -3.36 -0.52
C GLN A 7 0.99 -2.02 -0.19
N ARG A 8 1.36 -1.40 0.95
CA ARG A 8 0.87 -0.07 1.32
C ARG A 8 1.34 1.01 0.36
N ASP A 9 2.59 0.94 -0.10
CA ASP A 9 3.13 1.89 -1.07
C ASP A 9 2.41 1.80 -2.42
N LEU A 10 2.16 0.60 -2.93
CA LEU A 10 1.37 0.39 -4.16
C LEU A 10 -0.03 0.99 -4.03
N ALA A 11 -0.69 0.81 -2.89
CA ALA A 11 -2.02 1.39 -2.65
C ALA A 11 -1.97 2.92 -2.52
N ARG A 12 -1.04 3.47 -1.74
CA ARG A 12 -0.98 4.90 -1.39
C ARG A 12 -0.36 5.78 -2.48
N LYS A 13 0.63 5.25 -3.22
CA LYS A 13 1.41 6.03 -4.20
C LYS A 13 0.96 5.78 -5.63
N GLU A 14 0.57 4.54 -5.95
CA GLU A 14 0.22 4.14 -7.33
C GLU A 14 -1.29 3.88 -7.52
N GLY A 15 -2.08 3.84 -6.44
CA GLY A 15 -3.51 3.49 -6.52
C GLY A 15 -3.77 2.02 -6.87
N ILE A 16 -2.78 1.14 -6.68
CA ILE A 16 -2.84 -0.28 -7.05
C ILE A 16 -3.05 -1.12 -5.80
N GLY A 17 -4.29 -1.59 -5.60
CA GLY A 17 -4.65 -2.46 -4.47
C GLY A 17 -4.43 -3.94 -4.77
N VAL A 18 -3.45 -4.56 -4.11
CA VAL A 18 -3.10 -5.98 -4.29
C VAL A 18 -3.09 -6.77 -2.99
N GLU A 19 -3.18 -8.10 -3.10
CA GLU A 19 -2.90 -9.02 -1.99
C GLU A 19 -1.40 -8.97 -1.59
N PRO A 20 -1.04 -9.34 -0.35
CA PRO A 20 0.36 -9.30 0.11
C PRO A 20 1.31 -10.12 -0.78
N ALA A 21 0.92 -11.31 -1.22
CA ALA A 21 1.75 -12.17 -2.07
C ALA A 21 2.10 -11.50 -3.42
N SER A 22 1.17 -10.73 -3.99
CA SER A 22 1.38 -9.99 -5.23
C SER A 22 2.39 -8.85 -5.07
N ALA A 23 2.39 -8.17 -3.92
CA ALA A 23 3.35 -7.10 -3.60
C ALA A 23 4.80 -7.59 -3.46
N ALA A 24 5.01 -8.90 -3.24
CA ALA A 24 6.34 -9.48 -3.10
C ALA A 24 7.21 -9.30 -4.35
N SER A 25 6.61 -9.36 -5.54
CA SER A 25 7.33 -9.16 -6.81
C SER A 25 7.95 -7.76 -6.88
N VAL A 26 7.18 -6.73 -6.58
CA VAL A 26 7.62 -5.33 -6.58
C VAL A 26 8.60 -5.05 -5.44
N ALA A 27 8.39 -5.64 -4.26
CA ALA A 27 9.31 -5.53 -3.13
C ALA A 27 10.70 -6.12 -3.49
N GLY A 28 10.72 -7.26 -4.17
CA GLY A 28 11.94 -7.86 -4.69
C GLY A 28 12.67 -6.96 -5.69
N VAL A 29 11.94 -6.36 -6.63
CA VAL A 29 12.53 -5.42 -7.59
C VAL A 29 13.14 -4.20 -6.91
N LYS A 30 12.44 -3.61 -5.93
CA LYS A 30 12.97 -2.50 -5.12
C LYS A 30 14.30 -2.88 -4.47
N LYS A 31 14.36 -4.06 -3.85
CA LYS A 31 15.57 -4.57 -3.19
C LYS A 31 16.72 -4.81 -4.17
N LEU A 32 16.44 -5.40 -5.32
CA LEU A 32 17.45 -5.65 -6.36
C LEU A 32 17.97 -4.37 -7.01
N ALA A 33 17.11 -3.35 -7.14
CA ALA A 33 17.51 -2.02 -7.60
C ALA A 33 18.40 -1.31 -6.56
N GLU A 34 18.04 -1.39 -5.27
CA GLU A 34 18.84 -0.83 -4.16
C GLU A 34 20.21 -1.51 -4.02
N SER A 35 20.32 -2.80 -4.34
CA SER A 35 21.59 -3.52 -4.37
C SER A 35 22.37 -3.36 -5.68
N GLY A 36 21.87 -2.59 -6.64
CA GLY A 36 22.52 -2.37 -7.94
C GLY A 36 22.53 -3.57 -8.89
N ILE A 37 21.70 -4.60 -8.63
CA ILE A 37 21.57 -5.76 -9.52
C ILE A 37 20.71 -5.40 -10.74
N ILE A 38 19.66 -4.60 -10.53
CA ILE A 38 18.83 -4.04 -11.60
C ILE A 38 19.28 -2.59 -11.86
N GLY A 39 19.65 -2.30 -13.11
CA GLY A 39 20.01 -0.96 -13.56
C GLY A 39 18.82 -0.02 -13.69
N ARG A 40 19.09 1.30 -13.68
CA ARG A 40 18.04 2.34 -13.76
C ARG A 40 17.31 2.40 -15.11
N ASP A 41 17.95 1.93 -16.17
CA ASP A 41 17.42 1.98 -17.55
C ASP A 41 16.73 0.66 -17.96
N GLU A 42 16.68 -0.31 -17.05
CA GLU A 42 16.03 -1.60 -17.29
C GLU A 42 14.51 -1.49 -17.19
N ARG A 43 13.81 -2.28 -18.02
CA ARG A 43 12.35 -2.40 -17.99
C ARG A 43 11.94 -3.70 -17.34
N ILE A 44 11.23 -3.60 -16.22
CA ILE A 44 10.76 -4.73 -15.42
C ILE A 44 9.24 -4.80 -15.48
N VAL A 45 8.70 -6.02 -15.58
CA VAL A 45 7.27 -6.29 -15.45
C VAL A 45 7.05 -7.14 -14.20
N CYS A 46 6.27 -6.62 -13.25
CA CYS A 46 5.84 -7.35 -12.06
C CYS A 46 4.41 -7.87 -12.26
N VAL A 47 4.21 -9.18 -12.10
CA VAL A 47 2.89 -9.79 -12.19
C VAL A 47 2.21 -9.71 -10.82
N VAL A 48 1.01 -9.16 -10.79
CA VAL A 48 0.14 -9.13 -9.60
C VAL A 48 -1.07 -10.03 -9.85
N THR A 49 -1.19 -11.09 -9.04
CA THR A 49 -2.13 -12.20 -9.24
C THR A 49 -3.45 -12.04 -8.50
N GLY A 50 -3.48 -11.19 -7.47
CA GLY A 50 -4.64 -11.02 -6.60
C GLY A 50 -4.94 -9.56 -6.29
N HIS A 51 -6.21 -9.23 -6.46
CA HIS A 51 -6.77 -7.94 -6.09
C HIS A 51 -6.95 -7.86 -4.57
N LEU A 52 -6.75 -6.66 -4.01
CA LEU A 52 -7.05 -6.31 -2.62
C LEU A 52 -8.38 -6.86 -2.07
N LEU A 53 -9.45 -6.91 -2.88
CA LEU A 53 -10.80 -7.25 -2.44
C LEU A 53 -11.08 -8.76 -2.37
N LYS A 54 -10.09 -9.61 -2.68
CA LYS A 54 -10.21 -11.06 -2.45
C LYS A 54 -10.35 -11.41 -0.97
N ASP A 55 -9.77 -10.59 -0.09
CA ASP A 55 -9.86 -10.74 1.36
C ASP A 55 -9.98 -9.35 2.03
N PRO A 56 -11.19 -8.76 2.06
CA PRO A 56 -11.39 -7.42 2.59
C PRO A 56 -11.14 -7.34 4.11
N GLU A 57 -11.28 -8.44 4.86
CA GLU A 57 -11.04 -8.42 6.31
C GLU A 57 -9.57 -8.20 6.65
N THR A 58 -8.67 -8.89 5.93
CA THR A 58 -7.23 -8.68 6.09
C THR A 58 -6.83 -7.24 5.74
N VAL A 59 -7.49 -6.64 4.77
CA VAL A 59 -7.23 -5.26 4.34
C VAL A 59 -7.66 -4.27 5.41
N VAL A 60 -8.87 -4.43 5.96
CA VAL A 60 -9.36 -3.56 7.04
C VAL A 60 -8.45 -3.64 8.27
N LYS A 61 -7.94 -4.83 8.63
CA LYS A 61 -6.99 -5.01 9.74
C LYS A 61 -5.65 -4.31 9.54
N GLN A 62 -5.28 -3.99 8.29
CA GLN A 62 -4.04 -3.29 7.96
C GLN A 62 -4.22 -1.77 7.87
N CYS A 63 -5.46 -1.29 7.85
CA CYS A 63 -5.79 0.12 7.88
C CYS A 63 -5.85 0.61 9.32
N GLU A 64 -5.38 1.84 9.54
CA GLU A 64 -5.69 2.53 10.78
C GLU A 64 -7.21 2.79 10.82
N PRO A 65 -7.86 2.60 11.97
CA PRO A 65 -9.28 2.89 12.09
C PRO A 65 -9.52 4.37 11.79
N PRO A 66 -10.68 4.71 11.19
CA PRO A 66 -11.04 6.10 11.01
C PRO A 66 -11.14 6.81 12.35
N ILE A 67 -10.81 8.10 12.38
CA ILE A 67 -11.01 8.94 13.57
C ILE A 67 -12.53 9.13 13.74
N GLU A 68 -13.07 8.63 14.85
CA GLU A 68 -14.47 8.84 15.22
C GLU A 68 -14.66 10.24 15.80
N ILE A 69 -15.65 10.97 15.30
CA ILE A 69 -16.01 12.33 15.71
C ILE A 69 -17.52 12.47 15.85
N ASP A 70 -17.95 13.45 16.63
CA ASP A 70 -19.37 13.82 16.66
C ASP A 70 -19.84 14.31 15.29
N ALA A 71 -21.14 14.13 15.00
CA ALA A 71 -21.78 14.56 13.76
C ALA A 71 -22.04 16.08 13.70
N THR A 72 -21.01 16.88 14.00
CA THR A 72 -21.03 18.35 13.98
C THR A 72 -19.95 18.89 13.07
N GLN A 73 -20.19 20.08 12.52
CA GLN A 73 -19.21 20.75 11.67
C GLN A 73 -17.96 21.12 12.46
N GLU A 74 -18.12 21.54 13.71
CA GLU A 74 -17.03 21.93 14.61
C GLU A 74 -16.07 20.78 14.88
N SER A 75 -16.59 19.58 15.22
CA SER A 75 -15.75 18.40 15.46
C SER A 75 -14.99 17.99 14.20
N LEU A 76 -15.62 18.04 13.02
CA LEU A 76 -14.94 17.75 11.76
C LEU A 76 -13.79 18.74 11.47
N LEU A 77 -14.03 20.04 11.62
CA LEU A 77 -13.02 21.06 11.36
C LEU A 77 -11.83 20.95 12.33
N SER A 78 -12.07 20.58 13.59
CA SER A 78 -11.01 20.42 14.59
C SER A 78 -10.00 19.31 14.23
N VAL A 79 -10.44 18.22 13.60
CA VAL A 79 -9.58 17.09 13.21
C VAL A 79 -8.87 17.34 11.88
N LEU A 80 -9.53 18.04 10.94
CA LEU A 80 -8.92 18.35 9.64
C LEU A 80 -7.81 19.41 9.72
N TYR A 81 -7.87 20.30 10.72
CA TYR A 81 -6.94 21.42 10.88
C TYR A 81 -6.09 21.37 12.16
N SER A 82 -6.11 20.24 12.90
CA SER A 82 -5.15 19.96 13.97
C SER A 82 -3.76 19.65 13.42
#